data_AF-A0A7V9RL70-F1
#
_entry.id   AF-A0A7V9RL70-F1
#
_cell.length_a   1.000
_cell.length_b   1.000
_cell.length_c   1.000
_cell.angle_alpha   90.00
_cell.angle_beta   90.00
_cell.angle_gamma   90.00
#
_symmetry.space_group_name_H-M   'P 1'
#
loop_
_entity.id
_entity.type
_entity.pdbx_description
1 polymer ?
#
loop_
_entity_poly.entity_id
_entity_poly.type
_entity_poly.pdbx_seq_one_letter_code
_entity_poly.pdbx_strand_id
1 'polypeptide(L)'
;MEPAKHDRILILDFGSQVTQLIARRVREANVYCEIHPYDVSDAFVRDFAPKGVILSGSHASTYEAHELRAPSAVFALGVPVLGICYGMFTMAVQQGGEV
;
A
#
# COMPACT_ATOMS: atom_id res chain seq x y z
N MET A 1 -22.01 21.10 -0.98
CA MET A 1 -21.72 19.97 -0.07
C MET A 1 -20.84 19.02 -0.86
N GLU A 2 -19.54 18.94 -0.54
CA GLU A 2 -18.70 17.94 -1.20
C GLU A 2 -19.29 16.55 -0.96
N PRO A 3 -19.39 15.69 -1.98
CA PRO A 3 -19.88 14.33 -1.78
C PRO A 3 -18.99 13.66 -0.74
N ALA A 4 -19.60 13.05 0.28
CA ALA A 4 -18.85 12.31 1.30
C ALA A 4 -18.02 11.23 0.59
N LYS A 5 -16.70 11.41 0.53
CA LYS A 5 -15.78 10.39 0.02
C LYS A 5 -15.96 9.15 0.90
N HIS A 6 -16.38 8.05 0.30
CA HIS A 6 -16.48 6.77 0.98
C HIS A 6 -15.13 6.40 1.62
N ASP A 7 -15.18 5.82 2.82
CA ASP A 7 -14.01 5.24 3.45
C ASP A 7 -13.42 4.17 2.54
N ARG A 8 -12.16 4.35 2.14
CA ARG A 8 -11.50 3.51 1.15
C ARG A 8 -10.08 3.14 1.53
N ILE A 9 -9.71 1.91 1.21
CA ILE A 9 -8.37 1.38 1.39
C ILE A 9 -7.62 1.41 0.06
N LEU A 10 -6.39 1.91 0.10
CA LEU A 10 -5.46 1.84 -1.01
C LEU A 10 -4.56 0.60 -0.84
N ILE A 11 -4.53 -0.28 -1.84
CA ILE A 11 -3.62 -1.42 -1.87
C ILE A 11 -2.55 -1.12 -2.91
N LEU A 12 -1.30 -1.02 -2.49
CA LEU A 12 -0.15 -0.85 -3.36
C LEU A 12 0.47 -2.20 -3.68
N ASP A 13 0.49 -2.55 -4.96
CA ASP A 13 0.95 -3.84 -5.45
C ASP A 13 2.43 -3.83 -5.84
N PHE A 14 3.24 -4.61 -5.13
CA PHE A 14 4.64 -4.87 -5.43
C PHE A 14 4.84 -6.13 -6.30
N GLY A 15 3.76 -6.64 -6.89
CA GLY A 15 3.76 -7.82 -7.76
C GLY A 15 3.47 -9.13 -7.02
N SER A 16 2.74 -9.09 -5.89
CA SER A 16 2.40 -10.31 -5.18
C SER A 16 1.41 -11.16 -5.97
N GLN A 17 1.61 -12.48 -5.98
CA GLN A 17 0.61 -13.44 -6.49
C GLN A 17 -0.72 -13.37 -5.71
N VAL A 18 -0.72 -12.84 -4.49
CA VAL A 18 -1.89 -12.81 -3.60
C VAL A 18 -2.52 -11.42 -3.43
N THR A 19 -2.10 -10.39 -4.18
CA THR A 19 -2.67 -9.03 -4.05
C THR A 19 -4.19 -9.00 -4.26
N GLN A 20 -4.70 -9.77 -5.22
CA GLN A 20 -6.14 -9.88 -5.45
C GLN A 20 -6.88 -10.57 -4.28
N LEU A 21 -6.23 -11.50 -3.57
CA LEU A 21 -6.81 -12.11 -2.38
C LEU A 21 -6.90 -11.12 -1.22
N ILE A 22 -5.90 -10.24 -1.05
CA ILE A 22 -5.95 -9.15 -0.07
C ILE A 22 -7.15 -8.24 -0.37
N ALA A 23 -7.32 -7.80 -1.61
CA ALA A 23 -8.46 -6.98 -2.02
C ALA A 23 -9.81 -7.68 -1.79
N ARG A 24 -9.88 -8.98 -2.08
CA ARG A 24 -11.07 -9.79 -1.78
C ARG A 24 -11.39 -9.80 -0.29
N ARG A 25 -10.40 -9.97 0.60
CA ARG A 25 -10.62 -9.96 2.05
C ARG A 25 -11.10 -8.59 2.56
N VAL A 26 -10.56 -7.50 2.02
CA VAL A 26 -11.03 -6.14 2.37
C VAL A 26 -12.49 -5.94 1.94
N ARG A 27 -12.86 -6.40 0.75
CA ARG A 27 -14.25 -6.33 0.25
C ARG A 27 -15.21 -7.24 1.03
N GLU A 28 -14.77 -8.42 1.44
CA GLU A 28 -15.54 -9.32 2.33
C GLU A 28 -15.81 -8.68 3.71
N ALA A 29 -14.97 -7.72 4.14
CA ALA A 29 -15.21 -6.89 5.32
C ALA A 29 -16.12 -5.67 5.05
N ASN A 30 -16.76 -5.59 3.87
CA ASN A 30 -17.62 -4.48 3.42
C ASN A 30 -16.91 -3.12 3.30
N VAL A 31 -15.61 -3.12 3.04
CA VAL A 31 -14.82 -1.89 2.83
C VAL A 31 -14.44 -1.75 1.36
N TYR A 32 -14.61 -0.56 0.79
CA TYR A 32 -14.19 -0.28 -0.58
C TYR A 32 -12.66 -0.22 -0.67
N CYS A 33 -12.09 -0.82 -1.71
CA CYS A 33 -10.66 -0.77 -1.96
C CYS A 33 -10.31 -0.76 -3.44
N GLU A 34 -9.20 -0.11 -3.75
CA GLU A 34 -8.58 -0.11 -5.07
C GLU A 34 -7.15 -0.64 -4.98
N ILE A 35 -6.75 -1.37 -6.02
CA ILE A 35 -5.39 -1.88 -6.18
C ILE A 35 -4.70 -1.00 -7.21
N HIS A 36 -3.53 -0.50 -6.86
CA HIS A 36 -2.70 0.32 -7.74
C HIS A 36 -1.24 -0.17 -7.68
N PRO A 37 -0.44 0.06 -8.73
CA PRO A 37 1.00 -0.23 -8.70
C PRO A 37 1.70 0.48 -7.54
N TYR A 38 2.79 -0.10 -7.03
CA TYR A 38 3.55 0.50 -5.93
C TYR A 38 4.23 1.83 -6.27
N ASP A 39 4.46 2.13 -7.56
CA ASP A 39 5.19 3.29 -8.07
C ASP A 39 4.29 4.49 -8.43
N VAL A 40 3.03 4.50 -7.97
CA VAL A 40 2.14 5.66 -8.12
C VAL A 40 2.73 6.92 -7.48
N SER A 41 2.41 8.09 -8.04
CA SER A 41 2.94 9.35 -7.52
C SER A 41 2.42 9.69 -6.12
N ASP A 42 3.19 10.46 -5.35
CA ASP A 42 2.75 11.03 -4.08
C ASP A 42 1.46 11.86 -4.21
N ALA A 43 1.30 12.58 -5.33
CA ALA A 43 0.09 13.34 -5.62
C ALA A 43 -1.14 12.43 -5.72
N PHE A 44 -1.00 11.31 -6.43
CA PHE A 44 -2.06 10.31 -6.52
C PHE A 44 -2.47 9.78 -5.15
N VAL A 45 -1.51 9.41 -4.30
CA VAL A 45 -1.82 8.87 -2.95
C VAL A 45 -2.58 9.90 -2.11
N ARG A 46 -2.20 11.19 -2.20
CA ARG A 46 -2.89 12.29 -1.49
C ARG A 46 -4.30 12.53 -2.03
N ASP A 47 -4.47 12.57 -3.34
CA ASP A 47 -5.77 12.78 -3.98
C ASP A 47 -6.72 11.60 -3.76
N PHE A 48 -6.15 10.40 -3.69
CA PHE A 48 -6.85 9.19 -3.30
C PHE A 48 -7.42 9.31 -1.87
N ALA A 49 -6.77 10.04 -0.97
CA ALA A 49 -7.26 10.26 0.41
C ALA A 49 -7.71 8.95 1.11
N PRO A 50 -6.86 7.91 1.17
CA PRO A 50 -7.22 6.64 1.77
C PRO A 50 -7.44 6.77 3.28
N LYS A 51 -8.29 5.91 3.86
CA LYS A 51 -8.38 5.73 5.33
C LYS A 51 -7.34 4.75 5.87
N GLY A 52 -6.70 3.99 5.00
CA GLY A 52 -5.59 3.10 5.32
C GLY A 52 -4.93 2.60 4.05
N VAL A 53 -3.68 2.19 4.18
CA VAL A 53 -2.86 1.71 3.05
C VAL A 53 -2.36 0.30 3.36
N ILE A 54 -2.44 -0.59 2.38
CA ILE A 54 -1.85 -1.92 2.44
C ILE A 54 -0.73 -1.99 1.41
N LEU A 55 0.48 -2.35 1.84
CA LEU A 55 1.63 -2.63 0.99
C LEU A 55 1.69 -4.15 0.78
N SER A 56 1.48 -4.61 -0.46
CA SER A 56 1.46 -6.04 -0.78
C SER A 56 2.88 -6.65 -0.73
N GLY A 57 2.95 -7.98 -0.83
CA GLY A 57 4.20 -8.68 -1.01
C GLY A 57 4.78 -8.51 -2.43
N SER A 58 5.94 -9.10 -2.69
CA SER A 58 6.51 -9.19 -4.03
C SER A 58 6.87 -10.63 -4.36
N HIS A 59 7.00 -10.95 -5.65
CA HIS A 59 7.62 -12.18 -6.13
C HIS A 59 9.16 -12.07 -6.19
N ALA A 60 9.72 -10.85 -6.07
CA ALA A 60 11.15 -10.60 -6.12
C ALA A 60 11.87 -11.27 -4.94
N SER A 61 12.96 -11.98 -5.22
CA SER A 61 13.87 -12.44 -4.17
C SER A 61 14.52 -11.22 -3.52
N THR A 62 14.70 -11.25 -2.20
CA THR A 62 15.05 -10.12 -1.34
C THR A 62 16.24 -9.25 -1.81
N TYR A 63 17.14 -9.78 -2.63
CA TYR A 63 18.33 -9.08 -3.13
C TYR A 63 18.09 -8.08 -4.26
N GLU A 64 17.10 -8.29 -5.14
CA GLU A 64 16.75 -7.31 -6.20
C GLU A 64 15.71 -6.29 -5.70
N ALA A 65 15.19 -6.54 -4.50
CA ALA A 65 14.06 -5.85 -3.95
C ALA A 65 14.47 -4.67 -3.05
N HIS A 66 15.70 -4.17 -3.10
CA HIS A 66 16.05 -2.92 -2.40
C HIS A 66 15.54 -1.67 -3.13
N GLU A 67 15.15 -1.81 -4.40
CA GLU A 67 14.74 -0.70 -5.25
C GLU A 67 13.23 -0.41 -5.21
N LEU A 68 12.38 -1.40 -4.91
CA LEU A 68 10.94 -1.14 -4.88
C LEU A 68 10.57 -0.36 -3.61
N ARG A 69 10.09 0.86 -3.80
CA ARG A 69 9.78 1.79 -2.73
C ARG A 69 8.34 2.22 -2.80
N ALA A 70 7.69 2.27 -1.64
CA ALA A 70 6.39 2.93 -1.55
C ALA A 70 6.57 4.45 -1.70
N PRO A 71 5.55 5.16 -2.22
CA PRO A 71 5.55 6.62 -2.28
C PRO A 71 5.67 7.19 -0.87
N SER A 72 6.46 8.25 -0.70
CA SER A 72 6.73 8.82 0.63
C SER A 72 5.45 9.36 1.28
N ALA A 73 4.47 9.78 0.46
CA ALA A 73 3.15 10.19 0.92
C ALA A 73 2.44 9.11 1.76
N VAL A 74 2.66 7.82 1.49
CA VAL A 74 2.05 6.72 2.26
C VAL A 74 2.35 6.85 3.75
N PHE A 75 3.61 7.16 4.09
CA PHE A 75 4.06 7.26 5.49
C PHE A 75 3.78 8.63 6.11
N ALA A 76 3.59 9.67 5.28
CA ALA A 76 3.33 11.04 5.73
C ALA A 76 1.85 11.37 5.93
N LEU A 77 0.92 10.55 5.42
CA LEU A 77 -0.53 10.82 5.45
C LEU A 77 -1.18 10.70 6.84
N GLY A 78 -0.48 10.11 7.82
CA GLY A 78 -1.01 9.94 9.17
C GLY A 78 -2.16 8.91 9.28
N VAL A 79 -2.29 8.04 8.28
CA VAL A 79 -3.27 6.93 8.27
C VAL A 79 -2.57 5.59 8.56
N PRO A 80 -3.29 4.58 9.05
CA PRO A 80 -2.70 3.25 9.28
C PRO A 80 -2.12 2.64 8.00
N VAL A 81 -0.92 2.07 8.12
CA VAL A 81 -0.22 1.36 7.04
C VAL A 81 0.06 -0.07 7.48
N LEU A 82 -0.36 -1.04 6.66
CA LEU A 82 -0.09 -2.47 6.86
C LEU A 82 0.86 -2.97 5.78
N GLY A 83 2.06 -3.38 6.15
CA GLY A 83 3.00 -4.05 5.26
C GLY A 83 2.89 -5.58 5.34
N ILE A 84 2.76 -6.26 4.20
CA ILE A 84 2.70 -7.73 4.14
C ILE A 84 3.95 -8.25 3.43
N CYS A 85 4.72 -9.09 4.14
CA CYS A 85 5.96 -9.68 3.62
C CYS A 85 6.91 -8.58 3.09
N TYR A 86 7.11 -8.49 1.78
CA TYR A 86 7.93 -7.46 1.17
C TYR A 86 7.47 -6.03 1.51
N GLY A 87 6.17 -5.75 1.59
CA GLY A 87 5.67 -4.44 2.03
C GLY A 87 6.10 -4.07 3.45
N MET A 88 6.32 -5.05 4.33
CA MET A 88 6.90 -4.81 5.67
C MET A 88 8.40 -4.50 5.58
N PHE A 89 9.14 -5.21 4.73
CA PHE A 89 10.56 -4.91 4.47
C PHE A 89 10.74 -3.48 3.96
N THR A 90 9.97 -3.08 2.94
CA THR A 90 9.97 -1.72 2.38
C THR A 90 9.67 -0.67 3.45
N MET A 91 8.69 -0.93 4.31
CA MET A 91 8.34 -0.04 5.43
C MET A 91 9.49 0.10 6.44
N ALA A 92 10.14 -1.00 6.82
CA ALA A 92 11.25 -0.96 7.77
C ALA A 92 12.44 -0.16 7.21
N VAL A 93 12.87 -0.47 5.98
CA VAL A 93 14.02 0.20 5.35
C VAL A 93 13.76 1.69 5.08
N GLN A 94 12.59 2.07 4.56
CA GLN A 94 12.29 3.47 4.25
C GLN A 94 12.15 4.35 5.49
N GLN A 95 11.89 3.76 6.65
CA GLN A 95 11.75 4.46 7.93
C GLN A 95 13.03 4.39 8.79
N GLY A 96 14.16 3.96 8.20
CA GLY A 96 15.48 3.97 8.84
C GLY A 96 15.80 2.73 9.68
N GLY A 97 15.00 1.66 9.57
CA GLY A 97 15.30 0.36 10.14
C GLY A 97 16.21 -0.48 9.24
N GLU A 98 16.76 -1.55 9.81
CA GLU A 98 17.60 -2.54 9.12
C GLU A 98 16.90 -3.91 9.16
N VAL A 99 16.99 -4.67 8.06
CA VAL A 99 16.33 -5.99 7.89
C VAL A 99 17.28 -6.98 7.25
#